data_AF-A0A9E4N4P5-F1
#
_entry.id   AF-A0A9E4N4P5-F1
#
_cell.length_a   1.000
_cell.length_b   1.000
_cell.length_c   1.000
_cell.angle_alpha   90.00
_cell.angle_beta   90.00
_cell.angle_gamma   90.00
#
_symmetry.space_group_name_H-M   'P 1'
#
loop_
_entity.id
_entity.type
_entity.pdbx_description
1 polymer ?
#
loop_
_entity_poly.entity_id
_entity_poly.type
_entity_poly.pdbx_seq_one_letter_code
_entity_poly.pdbx_strand_id
1 'polypeptide(L)' 'MTTDIHAHRILILDFGSQYTQLIARRVREAGVYCEIYPSDDAD' A
#
# COMPACT_ATOMS: atom_id res chain seq x y z
N MET A 1 -3.18 -22.90 -12.10
CA MET A 1 -3.28 -21.45 -12.33
C MET A 1 -2.57 -20.78 -11.17
N THR A 2 -1.41 -20.20 -11.42
CA THR A 2 -0.63 -19.50 -10.39
C THR A 2 -1.29 -18.14 -10.17
N THR A 3 -1.75 -17.86 -8.96
CA THR A 3 -2.32 -16.56 -8.61
C THR A 3 -1.20 -15.53 -8.68
N ASP A 4 -1.23 -14.66 -9.70
CA ASP A 4 -0.30 -13.54 -9.79
C ASP A 4 -0.68 -12.51 -8.71
N ILE A 5 0.10 -12.47 -7.64
CA ILE A 5 -0.07 -11.54 -6.53
C ILE A 5 0.13 -10.08 -6.92
N HIS A 6 0.74 -9.82 -8.09
CA HIS A 6 0.94 -8.47 -8.62
C HIS A 6 -0.20 -8.01 -9.54
N ALA A 7 -1.09 -8.92 -9.96
CA ALA A 7 -2.24 -8.56 -10.79
C ALA A 7 -3.21 -7.57 -10.09
N HIS A 8 -3.25 -7.59 -8.77
CA HIS A 8 -4.05 -6.67 -7.94
C HIS A 8 -3.18 -6.05 -6.86
N ARG A 9 -2.73 -4.81 -7.09
CA ARG A 9 -1.90 -4.05 -6.14
C ARG A 9 -2.58 -2.75 -5.71
N ILE A 10 -2.35 -2.36 -4.45
CA ILE A 10 -2.85 -1.11 -3.89
C ILE A 10 -1.68 -0.13 -3.72
N LEU A 11 -1.88 1.12 -4.17
CA LEU A 11 -0.99 2.25 -3.87
C LEU A 11 -1.59 3.05 -2.71
N ILE A 12 -0.81 3.24 -1.64
CA ILE A 12 -1.18 4.11 -0.50
C ILE A 12 -0.36 5.39 -0.63
N LEU A 13 -1.06 6.53 -0.78
CA LEU A 13 -0.44 7.86 -0.75
C LEU A 13 -0.44 8.40 0.68
N ASP A 14 0.75 8.73 1.18
CA ASP A 14 0.98 9.18 2.55
C ASP A 14 1.06 10.70 2.63
N PHE A 15 0.03 11.32 3.21
CA PHE A 15 -0.02 12.76 3.51
C PHE A 15 0.44 13.08 4.95
N GLY A 16 1.24 12.21 5.56
CA GLY A 16 1.67 12.35 6.96
C GLY A 16 0.63 11.87 7.97
N SER A 17 -0.24 10.94 7.57
CA SER A 17 -1.24 10.38 8.47
C SER A 17 -0.56 9.52 9.54
N GLN A 18 -0.99 9.68 10.79
CA GLN A 18 -0.57 8.80 11.90
C GLN A 18 -0.93 7.32 11.66
N TYR A 19 -1.81 7.03 10.69
CA TYR A 19 -2.34 5.71 10.42
C TYR A 19 -1.83 5.05 9.13
N THR A 20 -1.01 5.73 8.31
CA THR A 20 -0.57 5.20 7.00
C THR A 20 -0.02 3.77 7.11
N GLN A 21 0.85 3.53 8.10
CA GLN A 21 1.45 2.21 8.32
C GLN A 21 0.43 1.17 8.84
N LEU A 22 -0.56 1.59 9.63
CA LEU A 22 -1.62 0.70 10.10
C LEU A 22 -2.53 0.27 8.95
N ILE A 23 -2.85 1.19 8.03
CA ILE A 23 -3.62 0.88 6.82
C ILE A 23 -2.85 -0.14 5.98
N ALA A 24 -1.56 0.09 5.71
CA ALA A 24 -0.72 -0.85 4.96
C ALA A 24 -0.64 -2.23 5.62
N ARG A 25 -0.53 -2.27 6.96
CA ARG A 25 -0.57 -3.53 7.73
C ARG A 25 -1.87 -4.29 7.47
N ARG A 26 -3.03 -3.62 7.52
CA ARG A 26 -4.34 -4.25 7.31
C ARG A 26 -4.50 -4.77 5.89
N VAL A 27 -4.03 -4.04 4.89
CA VAL A 27 -4.03 -4.48 3.49
C VAL A 27 -3.20 -5.76 3.31
N ARG A 28 -2.01 -5.82 3.94
CA ARG A 28 -1.15 -7.02 3.89
C ARG A 28 -1.71 -8.19 4.68
N GLU A 29 -2.35 -7.95 5.82
CA GLU A 29 -3.08 -8.98 6.60
C GLU A 29 -4.24 -9.58 5.79
N ALA A 30 -4.82 -8.83 4.85
CA ALA A 30 -5.82 -9.33 3.90
C ALA A 30 -5.23 -10.08 2.69
N GLY A 31 -3.90 -10.27 2.63
CA GLY A 31 -3.22 -10.98 1.55
C GLY A 31 -3.05 -10.19 0.25
N VAL A 32 -3.22 -8.86 0.29
CA VAL A 32 -3.08 -7.99 -0.88
C VAL A 32 -1.75 -7.23 -0.83
N TYR A 33 -1.05 -7.19 -1.96
CA TYR A 33 0.19 -6.44 -2.09
C TYR A 33 -0.08 -4.92 -2.10
N CYS A 34 0.72 -4.16 -1.36
CA CYS A 34 0.66 -2.70 -1.38
C CYS A 34 2.00 -2.01 -1.18
N GLU A 35 2.12 -0.85 -1.80
CA GLU A 35 3.24 0.09 -1.69
C GLU A 35 2.76 1.40 -1.04
N ILE A 36 3.64 2.05 -0.29
CA ILE A 36 3.39 3.38 0.31
C ILE A 36 4.32 4.36 -0.38
N TYR A 37 3.78 5.47 -0.89
CA TYR A 37 4.55 6.59 -1.42
C TYR A 37 4.19 7.85 -0.65
N PRO A 38 5.17 8.73 -0.35
CA PRO A 38 4.85 10.06 0.15
C PRO A 38 3.97 10.77 -0.89
N SER A 39 2.98 11.54 -0.42
CA SER A 39 2.22 12.45 -1.31
C SER A 39 3.15 13.43 -2.00
N ASP A 40 4.15 13.91 -1.26
CA ASP A 40 5.17 14.81 -1.75
C ASP A 40 6.39 14.00 -2.19
N ASP A 41 6.24 13.26 -3.28
CA ASP A 41 7.38 13.07 -4.17
C ASP A 41 7.64 14.44 -4.83
N ALA A 42 8.54 15.16 -4.15
CA ALA A 42 9.39 16.27 -4.55
C ALA A 42 9.29 16.76 -6.01
N ASP A 43 9.07 18.07 -6.15
CA ASP A 43 10.20 18.91 -6.55
C ASP A 43 11.08 19.21 -5.31
#